data_AF-A0A158ACC3-F1
#
_entry.id   AF-A0A158ACC3-F1
#
_cell.length_a   1.000
_cell.length_b   1.000
_cell.length_c   1.000
_cell.angle_alpha   90.00
_cell.angle_beta   90.00
_cell.angle_gamma   90.00
#
_symmetry.space_group_name_H-M   'P 1'
#
loop_
_entity.id
_entity.type
_entity.pdbx_description
1 polymer ?
#
loop_
_entity_poly.entity_id
_entity_poly.type
_entity_poly.pdbx_seq_one_letter_code
_entity_poly.pdbx_strand_id
1 'polypeptide(L)' 'MNGNENADRPTPPRQTPDDPNVADRRLSEEQKQSMKNEPEPPKQTDDTKESTLPNPKDVGEAG' A
#
# COMPACT_ATOMS: atom_id res chain seq x y z
N MET A 1 -20.57 -23.26 -8.90
CA MET A 1 -20.37 -23.27 -7.43
C MET A 1 -19.40 -22.15 -7.10
N ASN A 2 -19.80 -21.21 -6.24
CA ASN A 2 -18.95 -20.11 -5.75
C ASN A 2 -18.08 -20.64 -4.61
N GLY A 3 -16.77 -20.36 -4.64
CA GLY A 3 -15.83 -20.70 -3.58
C GLY A 3 -14.75 -19.63 -3.46
N ASN A 4 -15.03 -18.56 -2.73
CA ASN A 4 -14.03 -17.62 -2.27
C ASN A 4 -13.17 -18.32 -1.20
N GLU A 5 -12.16 -19.08 -1.61
CA GLU A 5 -11.18 -19.73 -0.71
C GLU A 5 -10.13 -18.73 -0.16
N ASN A 6 -10.55 -17.51 0.16
CA ASN A 6 -9.68 -16.44 0.64
C ASN A 6 -10.31 -15.76 1.86
N ALA A 7 -10.23 -16.37 3.06
CA ALA A 7 -10.42 -15.65 4.32
C ALA A 7 -10.07 -16.44 5.61
N ASP A 8 -9.96 -17.77 5.58
CA ASP A 8 -9.84 -18.56 6.83
C ASP A 8 -8.40 -18.77 7.34
N ARG A 9 -7.41 -18.12 6.74
CA ARG A 9 -6.06 -18.14 7.31
C ARG A 9 -6.01 -17.13 8.44
N PRO A 10 -5.78 -17.54 9.70
CA PRO A 10 -5.60 -16.57 10.77
C PRO A 10 -4.43 -15.66 10.38
N THR A 11 -4.65 -14.35 10.49
CA THR A 11 -3.55 -13.40 10.38
C THR A 11 -2.49 -13.76 11.42
N PRO A 12 -1.20 -13.78 11.07
CA PRO A 12 -0.15 -14.01 12.06
C PRO A 12 -0.31 -13.01 13.21
N PRO A 13 0.07 -13.40 14.44
CA PRO A 13 -0.05 -12.52 15.60
C PRO A 13 0.70 -11.22 15.33
N ARG A 14 0.06 -10.09 15.66
CA ARG A 14 0.75 -8.81 15.61
C ARG A 14 1.84 -8.84 16.68
N GLN A 15 3.05 -8.50 16.27
CA GLN A 15 4.16 -8.33 17.18
C GLN A 15 3.79 -7.28 18.25
N THR A 16 4.04 -7.59 19.51
CA THR A 16 3.78 -6.74 20.68
C THR A 16 5.07 -6.06 21.15
N PRO A 17 5.00 -5.01 21.99
CA PRO A 17 6.20 -4.38 22.58
C PRO A 17 7.03 -5.32 23.46
N ASP A 18 6.44 -6.43 23.91
CA ASP A 18 7.06 -7.46 24.74
C ASP A 18 7.82 -8.52 23.92
N ASP A 19 7.72 -8.48 22.58
CA ASP A 19 8.44 -9.43 21.74
C ASP A 19 9.96 -9.20 21.80
N PRO A 20 10.76 -10.28 21.83
CA PRO A 20 12.22 -10.19 22.03
C PRO A 20 12.95 -9.42 20.91
N ASN A 21 12.36 -9.35 19.71
CA ASN A 21 12.92 -8.70 18.53
C ASN A 21 12.27 -7.34 18.20
N VAL A 22 11.60 -6.69 19.17
CA VAL A 22 11.01 -5.35 18.98
C VAL A 22 12.05 -4.31 18.62
N ALA A 23 13.28 -4.47 19.11
CA ALA A 23 14.38 -3.57 18.82
C ALA A 23 14.76 -3.55 17.32
N ASP A 24 14.65 -4.68 16.61
CA ASP A 24 15.07 -4.83 15.22
C ASP A 24 14.25 -3.98 14.24
N ARG A 25 13.04 -3.57 14.65
CA ARG A 25 12.15 -2.73 13.85
C ARG A 25 12.24 -1.25 14.21
N ARG A 26 13.02 -0.88 15.23
CA ARG A 26 13.21 0.52 15.58
C ARG A 26 14.13 1.13 14.53
N LEU A 27 13.62 2.13 13.81
CA LEU A 27 14.44 2.95 12.93
C LEU A 27 15.53 3.62 13.75
N SER A 28 16.75 3.64 13.23
CA SER A 28 17.84 4.46 13.78
C SER A 28 17.48 5.94 13.66
N GLU A 29 18.14 6.80 14.44
CA GLU A 29 17.87 8.25 14.39
C GLU A 29 18.13 8.83 12.99
N GLU A 30 19.18 8.34 12.30
CA GLU A 30 19.48 8.72 10.92
C GLU A 30 18.34 8.33 9.95
N GLN A 31 17.80 7.10 10.07
CA GLN A 31 16.67 6.63 9.27
C GLN A 31 15.37 7.41 9.56
N LYS A 32 15.20 7.91 10.79
CA LYS A 32 14.06 8.79 11.12
C LYS A 32 14.21 10.17 10.51
N GLN A 33 15.44 10.69 10.37
CA GLN A 33 15.70 11.98 9.76
C GLN A 33 15.58 11.96 8.24
N SER A 34 15.95 10.86 7.58
CA SER A 34 15.75 10.74 6.12
C SER A 34 14.28 10.85 5.74
N MET A 35 13.36 10.29 6.53
CA MET A 35 11.91 10.41 6.31
C MET A 35 11.36 11.83 6.46
N LYS A 36 12.03 12.70 7.23
CA LYS A 36 11.63 14.12 7.36
C LYS A 36 12.01 14.96 6.15
N ASN A 37 12.96 14.47 5.35
CA ASN A 37 13.47 15.14 4.16
C ASN A 37 12.92 14.53 2.86
N GLU A 38 11.95 13.62 2.97
CA GLU A 38 11.23 13.10 1.79
C GLU A 38 10.33 14.21 1.22
N PRO A 39 10.23 14.33 -0.12
CA PRO A 39 9.28 15.26 -0.72
C PRO A 39 7.86 14.90 -0.30
N GLU A 40 6.99 15.91 -0.17
CA GLU A 40 5.57 15.63 0.12
C GLU A 40 5.01 14.63 -0.90
N PRO A 41 4.20 13.65 -0.45
CA PRO A 41 3.54 12.75 -1.38
C PRO A 41 2.73 13.58 -2.39
N PRO A 42 2.65 13.14 -3.65
CA PRO A 42 1.87 13.86 -4.63
C PRO A 42 0.43 14.01 -4.10
N LYS A 43 -0.10 15.23 -4.18
CA LYS A 43 -1.53 15.45 -3.94
C LYS A 43 -2.27 14.48 -4.86
N GLN A 44 -3.22 13.70 -4.33
CA GLN A 44 -4.20 13.02 -5.17
C GLN A 44 -4.87 14.13 -5.97
N THR A 45 -4.46 14.30 -7.23
CA THR A 45 -5.15 15.20 -8.14
C THR A 45 -6.52 14.60 -8.33
N ASP A 46 -7.52 15.40 -8.01
CA ASP A 46 -8.96 15.18 -8.14
C ASP A 46 -9.35 13.94 -8.94
N ASP A 47 -10.28 13.14 -8.40
CA ASP A 47 -10.98 12.04 -9.08
C ASP A 47 -11.56 12.45 -10.46
N THR A 48 -11.57 13.75 -10.76
CA THR A 48 -11.85 14.31 -12.10
C THR A 48 -10.81 13.96 -13.17
N LYS A 49 -9.61 13.46 -12.84
CA LYS A 49 -8.68 12.92 -13.85
C LYS A 49 -8.95 11.47 -14.21
N GLU A 50 -9.64 10.70 -13.37
CA GLU A 50 -10.11 9.37 -13.74
C GLU A 50 -11.15 9.44 -14.87
N SER A 51 -11.86 10.56 -15.00
CA SER A 51 -12.88 10.75 -16.05
C SER A 51 -12.29 11.04 -17.44
N THR A 52 -10.98 11.28 -17.55
CA THR A 52 -10.30 11.49 -18.85
C THR A 52 -9.67 10.21 -19.40
N LEU A 53 -9.53 9.17 -18.56
CA LEU A 53 -9.03 7.88 -19.04
C LEU A 53 -10.16 7.22 -19.88
N PRO A 54 -9.89 6.87 -21.15
CA PRO A 54 -10.89 6.18 -21.96
C PRO A 54 -11.25 4.85 -21.29
N ASN A 55 -12.52 4.43 -21.37
CA ASN A 55 -12.89 3.15 -20.77
C ASN A 55 -12.05 2.04 -21.41
N PRO A 56 -11.53 1.10 -20.62
CA PRO A 56 -10.75 -0.02 -21.14
C PRO A 56 -11.53 -0.93 -22.12
N LYS A 57 -12.86 -0.78 -22.17
CA LYS A 57 -13.74 -1.45 -23.16
C LYS A 57 -13.83 -0.71 -24.50
N ASP A 58 -13.55 0.59 -24.52
CA ASP A 58 -13.61 1.44 -25.72
C ASP A 58 -12.26 1.44 -26.46
N VAL A 59 -11.17 1.00 -25.82
CA VAL A 59 -9.85 0.77 -26.42
C VAL A 59 -9.76 -0.65 -27.02
N GLY A 60 -10.70 -0.98 -27.91
CA GLY A 60 -10.75 -2.29 -28.57
C GLY A 60 -9.83 -2.38 -29.78
N GLU A 61 -8.96 -3.40 -29.79
CA GLU A 61 -8.38 -4.14 -30.93
C GLU A 61 -8.07 -3.32 -32.19
N ALA A 62 -7.07 -2.43 -32.12
CA ALA A 62 -6.33 -2.03 -33.32
C ALA A 62 -5.34 -3.16 -33.67
N GLY A 63 -5.86 -4.25 -34.23
CA GLY A 63 -5.12 -5.32 -34.89
C GLY A 63 -5.42 -5.32 -36.38
#